data_AF-A0A9R1I710-F1
#
_entry.id   AF-A0A9R1I710-F1
#
_cell.length_a   1.000
_cell.length_b   1.000
_cell.length_c   1.000
_cell.angle_alpha   90.00
_cell.angle_beta   90.00
_cell.angle_gamma   90.00
#
_symmetry.space_group_name_H-M   'P 1'
#
loop_
_entity.id
_entity.type
_entity.pdbx_description
1 polymer ?
#
loop_
_entity_poly.entity_id
_entity_poly.type
_entity_poly.pdbx_seq_one_letter_code
_entity_poly.pdbx_strand_id
1 'polypeptide(L)'
;MIRNIPNKLTRPSMMKLLDDHCARVNRRRGPAAYDFLYLPMDFSSRQRCSNKGYAFVNFTTAEAARGLHYALHGRGWHRSLGSAKIINIAAAYMQGRHRLVRHFSRSTFACHTDEYLPAVFSPPRDGTADPPPAEPRHLGRRVPPRVPAVQPAQQLVWVRRGEAIASQLATPSMVT
;
A
#
# COMPACT_ATOMS: atom_id res chain seq x y z
N MET A 1 8.11 -6.98 -9.86
CA MET A 1 7.97 -6.34 -8.53
C MET A 1 8.34 -4.87 -8.67
N ILE A 2 7.50 -3.97 -8.17
CA ILE A 2 7.77 -2.53 -8.08
C ILE A 2 8.11 -2.24 -6.63
N ARG A 3 9.23 -1.56 -6.37
CA ARG A 3 9.73 -1.19 -5.03
C ARG A 3 9.87 0.32 -4.91
N ASN A 4 10.13 0.77 -3.68
CA ASN A 4 10.26 2.18 -3.30
C ASN A 4 8.99 2.98 -3.55
N ILE A 5 7.83 2.37 -3.34
CA ILE A 5 6.53 3.02 -3.50
C ILE A 5 6.30 4.03 -2.35
N PRO A 6 5.73 5.23 -2.59
CA PRO A 6 5.37 6.17 -1.54
C PRO A 6 4.25 5.58 -0.69
N ASN A 7 4.38 5.63 0.62
CA ASN A 7 3.51 4.90 1.56
C ASN A 7 2.02 5.28 1.48
N LYS A 8 1.71 6.48 0.94
CA LYS A 8 0.35 6.99 0.73
C LYS A 8 -0.28 6.52 -0.59
N LEU A 9 0.49 5.93 -1.49
CA LEU A 9 -0.02 5.46 -2.78
C LEU A 9 -0.97 4.28 -2.56
N THR A 10 -2.16 4.35 -3.15
CA THR A 10 -3.23 3.37 -2.99
C THR A 10 -3.31 2.43 -4.19
N ARG A 11 -4.01 1.29 -4.04
CA ARG A 11 -4.26 0.35 -5.14
C ARG A 11 -4.95 1.04 -6.34
N PRO A 12 -6.03 1.85 -6.16
CA PRO A 12 -6.62 2.59 -7.27
C PRO A 12 -5.64 3.52 -7.99
N SER A 13 -4.79 4.26 -7.26
CA SER A 13 -3.77 5.12 -7.89
C SER A 13 -2.71 4.30 -8.64
N MET A 14 -2.33 3.14 -8.12
CA MET A 14 -1.43 2.21 -8.83
C MET A 14 -2.09 1.68 -10.11
N MET A 15 -3.37 1.26 -10.03
CA MET A 15 -4.12 0.78 -11.19
C MET A 15 -4.19 1.85 -12.26
N LYS A 16 -4.52 3.10 -11.89
CA LYS A 16 -4.52 4.21 -12.84
C LYS A 16 -3.16 4.40 -13.53
N LEU A 17 -2.06 4.35 -12.78
CA LEU A 17 -0.71 4.46 -13.35
C LEU A 17 -0.41 3.33 -14.34
N LEU A 18 -0.82 2.11 -14.03
CA LEU A 18 -0.64 0.94 -14.90
C LEU A 18 -1.54 1.00 -16.13
N ASP A 19 -2.81 1.40 -15.97
CA ASP A 19 -3.77 1.61 -17.05
C ASP A 19 -3.27 2.70 -18.01
N ASP A 20 -2.87 3.87 -17.50
CA ASP A 20 -2.31 4.97 -18.31
C ASP A 20 -1.05 4.50 -19.08
N HIS A 21 -0.21 3.66 -18.46
CA HIS A 21 0.96 3.08 -19.12
C HIS A 21 0.56 2.11 -20.24
N CYS A 22 -0.33 1.17 -19.97
CA CYS A 22 -0.78 0.17 -20.94
C CYS A 22 -1.47 0.86 -22.13
N ALA A 23 -2.39 1.78 -21.88
CA ALA A 23 -3.08 2.55 -22.92
C ALA A 23 -2.11 3.32 -23.84
N ARG A 24 -1.02 3.86 -23.28
CA ARG A 24 0.02 4.54 -24.07
C ARG A 24 0.86 3.56 -24.90
N VAL A 25 1.18 2.39 -24.35
CA VAL A 25 1.94 1.35 -25.06
C VAL A 25 1.09 0.75 -26.18
N ASN A 26 -0.17 0.41 -25.91
CA ASN A 26 -1.13 -0.11 -26.87
C ASN A 26 -1.28 0.79 -28.11
N ARG A 27 -1.32 2.11 -27.91
CA ARG A 27 -1.40 3.08 -29.01
C ARG A 27 -0.13 3.21 -29.86
N ARG A 28 1.03 2.71 -29.41
CA ARG A 28 2.33 3.02 -30.03
C ARG A 28 3.21 1.83 -30.40
N ARG A 29 3.15 0.74 -29.63
CA ARG A 29 4.16 -0.33 -29.65
C ARG A 29 3.59 -1.75 -29.66
N GLY A 30 2.27 -1.91 -29.53
CA GLY A 30 1.61 -3.22 -29.49
C GLY A 30 0.98 -3.56 -28.14
N PRO A 31 0.48 -4.79 -27.96
CA PRO A 31 -0.39 -5.16 -26.84
C PRO A 31 0.34 -5.19 -25.50
N ALA A 32 -0.23 -4.51 -24.53
CA ALA A 32 0.19 -4.42 -23.15
C ALA A 32 -1.05 -4.45 -22.25
N ALA A 33 -1.07 -5.43 -21.34
CA ALA A 33 -2.10 -5.55 -20.34
C ALA A 33 -1.52 -6.24 -19.09
N TYR A 34 -2.20 -6.09 -17.96
CA TYR A 34 -1.86 -6.76 -16.71
C TYR A 34 -3.08 -7.46 -16.10
N ASP A 35 -2.85 -8.58 -15.46
CA ASP A 35 -3.92 -9.48 -14.97
C ASP A 35 -3.85 -9.77 -13.47
N PHE A 36 -2.83 -9.23 -12.79
CA PHE A 36 -2.64 -9.36 -11.35
C PHE A 36 -2.00 -8.11 -10.76
N LEU A 37 -2.51 -7.66 -9.62
CA LEU A 37 -1.93 -6.59 -8.81
C LEU A 37 -2.08 -6.91 -7.32
N TYR A 38 -0.99 -6.79 -6.57
CA TYR A 38 -1.03 -6.83 -5.12
C TYR A 38 -0.14 -5.75 -4.52
N LEU A 39 -0.75 -4.87 -3.71
CA LEU A 39 -0.08 -3.80 -2.96
C LEU A 39 -0.28 -4.08 -1.47
N PRO A 40 0.67 -4.76 -0.80
CA PRO A 40 0.56 -5.04 0.63
C PRO A 40 0.48 -3.77 1.44
N MET A 41 -0.45 -3.78 2.40
CA MET A 41 -0.65 -2.70 3.34
C MET A 41 -0.15 -3.11 4.73
N ASP A 42 0.30 -2.11 5.48
CA ASP A 42 0.60 -2.18 6.89
C ASP A 42 -0.57 -1.56 7.69
N PHE A 43 -1.08 -2.35 8.63
CA PHE A 43 -2.21 -2.04 9.50
C PHE A 43 -1.80 -1.97 10.98
N SER A 44 -0.49 -1.89 11.26
CA SER A 44 0.05 -1.89 12.62
C SER A 44 -0.34 -0.63 13.41
N SER A 45 -0.60 0.48 12.72
CA SER A 45 -1.09 1.72 13.33
C SER A 45 -2.60 1.84 13.17
N ARG A 46 -3.31 2.09 14.28
CA ARG A 46 -4.76 2.33 14.28
C ARG A 46 -5.16 3.60 13.51
N GLN A 47 -4.27 4.59 13.41
CA GLN A 47 -4.54 5.88 12.74
C GLN A 47 -4.02 5.95 11.29
N ARG A 48 -3.23 4.98 10.81
CA ARG A 48 -2.59 5.08 9.50
C ARG A 48 -2.44 3.74 8.80
N CYS A 49 -3.23 3.54 7.74
CA CYS A 49 -3.00 2.49 6.76
C CYS A 49 -1.99 2.99 5.71
N SER A 50 -0.86 2.31 5.58
CA SER A 50 0.17 2.66 4.58
C SER A 50 0.62 1.43 3.81
N ASN A 51 0.96 1.58 2.53
CA ASN A 51 1.55 0.44 1.82
C ASN A 51 2.96 0.13 2.35
N LYS A 52 3.40 -1.12 2.18
CA LYS A 52 4.74 -1.60 2.61
C LYS A 52 5.88 -1.16 1.69
N GLY A 53 5.63 -0.26 0.73
CA GLY A 53 6.65 0.27 -0.18
C GLY A 53 6.95 -0.61 -1.40
N TYR A 54 6.20 -1.68 -1.64
CA TYR A 54 6.36 -2.53 -2.81
C TYR A 54 5.03 -3.12 -3.30
N ALA A 55 5.00 -3.57 -4.55
CA ALA A 55 3.86 -4.22 -5.18
C ALA A 55 4.30 -5.34 -6.13
N PHE A 56 3.43 -6.35 -6.26
CA PHE A 56 3.52 -7.37 -7.29
C PHE A 56 2.54 -7.05 -8.42
N VAL A 57 3.03 -7.09 -9.65
CA VAL A 57 2.24 -6.88 -10.86
C VAL A 57 2.61 -7.98 -11.84
N ASN A 58 1.62 -8.64 -12.43
CA ASN A 58 1.82 -9.58 -13.53
C ASN A 58 1.28 -8.97 -14.83
N PHE A 59 2.16 -8.81 -15.81
CA PHE A 59 1.77 -8.47 -17.17
C PHE A 59 1.43 -9.74 -17.95
N THR A 60 0.57 -9.61 -18.96
CA THR A 60 0.19 -10.72 -19.84
C THR A 60 1.32 -11.19 -20.74
N THR A 61 2.30 -10.31 -21.03
CA THR A 61 3.49 -10.60 -21.85
C THR A 61 4.77 -10.09 -21.19
N ALA A 62 5.89 -10.73 -21.51
CA ALA A 62 7.21 -10.30 -21.04
C ALA A 62 7.61 -8.93 -21.63
N GLU A 63 7.22 -8.68 -22.88
CA GLU A 63 7.39 -7.41 -23.61
C GLU A 63 6.76 -6.25 -22.85
N ALA A 64 5.51 -6.42 -22.40
CA ALA A 64 4.80 -5.40 -21.64
C ALA A 64 5.47 -5.13 -20.27
N ALA A 65 5.91 -6.18 -19.57
CA ALA A 65 6.67 -6.03 -18.33
C ALA A 65 8.00 -5.28 -18.53
N ARG A 66 8.75 -5.60 -19.60
CA ARG A 66 9.97 -4.87 -19.99
C ARG A 66 9.65 -3.42 -20.36
N GLY A 67 8.54 -3.18 -21.05
CA GLY A 67 8.05 -1.85 -21.39
C GLY A 67 7.84 -0.98 -20.15
N LEU A 68 7.22 -1.53 -19.10
CA LEU A 68 7.07 -0.84 -17.81
C LEU A 68 8.43 -0.55 -17.18
N HIS A 69 9.32 -1.54 -17.16
CA HIS A 69 10.67 -1.39 -16.62
C HIS A 69 11.41 -0.22 -17.28
N TYR A 70 11.52 -0.19 -18.61
CA TYR A 70 12.20 0.91 -19.30
C TYR A 70 11.51 2.26 -19.12
N ALA A 71 10.18 2.28 -18.97
CA ALA A 71 9.45 3.52 -18.80
C ALA A 71 9.65 4.15 -17.41
N LEU A 72 9.71 3.35 -16.35
CA LEU A 72 9.59 3.83 -14.97
C LEU A 72 10.79 3.53 -14.05
N HIS A 73 11.57 2.49 -14.33
CA HIS A 73 12.72 2.15 -13.49
C HIS A 73 13.70 3.32 -13.43
N GLY A 74 14.20 3.65 -12.23
CA GLY A 74 15.15 4.74 -12.02
C GLY A 74 14.52 6.15 -12.06
N ARG A 75 13.20 6.27 -12.28
CA ARG A 75 12.51 7.57 -12.26
C ARG A 75 11.96 7.90 -10.87
N GLY A 76 11.82 9.20 -10.60
CA GLY A 76 11.09 9.68 -9.43
C GLY A 76 9.58 9.47 -9.56
N TRP A 77 8.90 9.41 -8.42
CA TRP A 77 7.44 9.44 -8.39
C TRP A 77 6.90 10.80 -8.82
N HIS A 78 5.64 10.83 -9.27
CA HIS A 78 4.99 12.08 -9.66
C HIS A 78 5.02 13.10 -8.52
N ARG A 79 5.29 14.38 -8.84
CA ARG A 79 5.48 15.45 -7.83
C ARG A 79 4.28 15.60 -6.88
N SER A 80 3.07 15.33 -7.34
CA SER A 80 1.85 15.38 -6.49
C SER A 80 1.87 14.38 -5.33
N LEU A 81 2.71 13.34 -5.37
CA LEU A 81 2.87 12.38 -4.27
C LEU A 81 3.84 12.87 -3.20
N GLY A 82 4.56 13.98 -3.41
CA GLY A 82 5.47 14.60 -2.45
C GLY A 82 6.60 13.67 -1.98
N SER A 83 7.01 12.70 -2.81
CA SER A 83 7.96 11.66 -2.43
C SER A 83 9.24 11.77 -3.26
N ALA A 84 10.39 11.87 -2.58
CA ALA A 84 11.72 11.83 -3.19
C ALA A 84 12.19 10.40 -3.54
N LYS A 85 11.39 9.36 -3.24
CA LYS A 85 11.74 7.98 -3.57
C LYS A 85 11.91 7.79 -5.09
N ILE A 86 12.82 6.89 -5.46
CA ILE A 86 13.11 6.52 -6.84
C ILE A 86 12.58 5.10 -7.10
N ILE A 87 11.79 4.95 -8.17
CA ILE A 87 11.14 3.70 -8.56
C ILE A 87 12.20 2.65 -8.87
N ASN A 88 12.09 1.48 -8.24
CA ASN A 88 12.93 0.34 -8.55
C ASN A 88 12.06 -0.84 -9.00
N ILE A 89 12.22 -1.27 -10.24
CA ILE A 89 11.49 -2.41 -10.82
C ILE A 89 12.47 -3.56 -11.03
N ALA A 90 12.11 -4.74 -10.52
CA ALA A 90 12.88 -5.97 -10.71
C ALA A 90 11.93 -7.15 -10.96
N ALA A 91 12.44 -8.22 -11.59
CA ALA A 91 11.71 -9.47 -11.66
C ALA A 91 11.40 -10.00 -10.24
N ALA A 92 10.19 -10.49 -10.04
CA ALA A 92 9.81 -11.11 -8.77
C ALA A 92 10.29 -12.57 -8.72
N TYR A 93 10.63 -13.08 -7.55
CA TYR A 93 10.98 -14.50 -7.38
C TYR A 93 9.87 -15.45 -7.89
N MET A 94 8.61 -15.12 -7.59
CA MET A 94 7.45 -15.83 -8.12
C MET A 94 6.99 -15.16 -9.43
N GLN A 95 7.04 -15.90 -10.53
CA GLN A 95 6.68 -15.44 -11.87
C GLN A 95 5.42 -16.14 -12.40
N GLY A 96 4.60 -15.41 -13.14
CA GLY A 96 3.43 -15.91 -13.85
C GLY A 96 2.14 -15.94 -13.02
N ARG A 97 1.03 -15.59 -13.68
CA ARG A 97 -0.32 -15.52 -13.10
C ARG A 97 -0.70 -16.79 -12.33
N HIS A 98 -0.52 -17.98 -12.91
CA HIS A 98 -0.95 -19.23 -12.27
C HIS A 98 -0.26 -19.49 -10.93
N ARG A 99 1.06 -19.25 -10.84
CA ARG A 99 1.82 -19.42 -9.59
C ARG A 99 1.40 -18.39 -8.54
N LEU A 100 1.23 -17.13 -8.94
CA LEU A 100 0.74 -16.06 -8.06
C LEU A 100 -0.65 -16.39 -7.51
N VAL A 101 -1.58 -16.78 -8.38
CA VAL A 101 -2.93 -17.17 -7.98
C VAL A 101 -2.89 -18.33 -6.99
N ARG A 102 -2.20 -19.43 -7.33
CA ARG A 102 -2.09 -20.60 -6.45
C ARG A 102 -1.51 -20.25 -5.07
N HIS A 103 -0.47 -19.41 -5.04
CA HIS A 103 0.15 -18.99 -3.79
C HIS A 103 -0.81 -18.14 -2.95
N PHE A 104 -1.31 -17.05 -3.52
CA PHE A 104 -2.11 -16.08 -2.77
C PHE A 104 -3.51 -16.58 -2.42
N SER A 105 -4.10 -17.49 -3.20
CA SER A 105 -5.35 -18.16 -2.83
C SER A 105 -5.24 -18.99 -1.55
N ARG A 106 -4.03 -19.45 -1.20
CA ARG A 106 -3.76 -20.22 0.03
C ARG A 106 -3.22 -19.36 1.17
N SER A 107 -3.03 -18.06 0.93
CA SER A 107 -2.48 -17.13 1.92
C SER A 107 -3.57 -16.49 2.76
N THR A 108 -3.21 -16.10 3.98
CA THR A 108 -4.05 -15.34 4.89
C THR A 108 -3.52 -13.92 5.02
N PHE A 109 -4.41 -12.93 5.03
CA PHE A 109 -4.06 -11.52 5.06
C PHE A 109 -4.75 -10.80 6.21
N ALA A 110 -3.96 -10.22 7.09
CA ALA A 110 -4.45 -9.30 8.11
C ALA A 110 -4.79 -7.96 7.45
N CYS A 111 -6.07 -7.67 7.24
CA CYS A 111 -6.52 -6.40 6.65
C CYS A 111 -7.96 -6.06 7.02
N HIS A 112 -8.32 -4.78 6.92
CA HIS A 112 -9.66 -4.30 7.29
C HIS A 112 -10.72 -4.63 6.25
N THR A 113 -10.38 -4.67 4.97
CA THR A 113 -11.29 -4.88 3.85
C THR A 113 -10.68 -5.80 2.79
N ASP A 114 -11.53 -6.41 1.96
CA ASP A 114 -11.07 -7.30 0.88
C ASP A 114 -10.35 -6.53 -0.24
N GLU A 115 -10.55 -5.20 -0.32
CA GLU A 115 -9.86 -4.31 -1.27
C GLU A 115 -8.33 -4.30 -1.12
N TYR A 116 -7.80 -4.78 0.01
CA TYR A 116 -6.37 -4.88 0.25
C TYR A 116 -5.80 -6.26 -0.09
N LEU A 117 -6.65 -7.22 -0.46
CA LEU A 117 -6.22 -8.53 -0.94
C LEU A 117 -5.62 -8.42 -2.35
N PRO A 118 -4.81 -9.40 -2.77
CA PRO A 118 -4.35 -9.51 -4.15
C PRO A 118 -5.53 -9.54 -5.13
N ALA A 119 -5.46 -8.70 -6.16
CA ALA A 119 -6.47 -8.53 -7.18
C ALA A 119 -6.08 -9.27 -8.46
N VAL A 120 -6.98 -10.10 -8.98
CA VAL A 120 -6.90 -10.73 -10.32
C VAL A 120 -7.92 -10.09 -11.23
N PHE A 121 -7.49 -9.73 -12.43
CA PHE A 121 -8.35 -9.13 -13.45
C PHE A 121 -8.69 -10.14 -14.54
N SER A 122 -9.96 -10.17 -14.93
CA SER A 122 -10.47 -10.99 -16.03
C SER A 122 -11.68 -10.26 -16.65
N PRO A 123 -11.56 -9.67 -17.85
CA PRO A 123 -10.38 -9.67 -18.71
C PRO A 123 -9.16 -8.91 -18.12
N PRO A 124 -7.94 -9.15 -18.61
CA PRO A 124 -6.77 -8.34 -18.25
C PRO A 124 -7.00 -6.86 -18.54
N ARG A 125 -6.41 -5.99 -17.72
CA ARG A 125 -6.53 -4.53 -17.86
C ARG A 125 -5.49 -4.01 -18.85
N ASP A 126 -5.95 -3.41 -19.92
CA ASP A 126 -5.15 -2.81 -21.00
C ASP A 126 -5.18 -1.27 -20.99
N GLY A 127 -5.98 -0.69 -20.08
CA GLY A 127 -6.16 0.74 -19.90
C GLY A 127 -7.08 1.41 -20.94
N THR A 128 -7.82 0.66 -21.76
CA THR A 128 -8.68 1.22 -22.82
C THR A 128 -10.17 1.22 -22.48
N ALA A 129 -10.60 0.40 -21.52
CA ALA A 129 -12.00 0.26 -21.16
C ALA A 129 -12.57 1.49 -20.40
N ASP A 130 -13.70 2.00 -20.90
CA ASP A 130 -14.56 3.00 -20.26
C ASP A 130 -16.03 2.53 -20.36
N PRO A 131 -16.72 2.20 -19.24
CA PRO A 131 -16.24 2.27 -17.86
C PRO A 131 -15.15 1.23 -17.55
N PRO A 132 -14.41 1.40 -16.43
CA PRO A 132 -13.41 0.44 -16.00
C PRO A 132 -13.96 -1.00 -15.94
N PRO A 133 -13.14 -2.02 -16.23
CA PRO A 133 -13.54 -3.42 -16.17
C PRO A 133 -14.14 -3.78 -14.81
N ALA A 134 -14.97 -4.83 -14.81
CA ALA A 134 -15.58 -5.41 -13.61
C ALA A 134 -14.61 -5.54 -12.43
N GLU A 135 -15.17 -5.44 -11.21
CA GLU A 135 -14.43 -5.56 -9.95
C GLU A 135 -13.46 -6.75 -9.97
N PRO A 136 -12.20 -6.59 -9.52
CA PRO A 136 -11.25 -7.67 -9.51
C PRO A 136 -11.69 -8.80 -8.59
N ARG A 137 -11.30 -10.02 -8.96
CA ARG A 137 -11.37 -11.16 -8.05
C ARG A 137 -10.26 -11.05 -7.02
N HIS A 138 -10.64 -10.86 -5.76
CA HIS A 138 -9.73 -10.84 -4.63
C HIS A 138 -9.30 -12.27 -4.23
N LEU A 139 -8.04 -12.47 -3.85
CA LEU A 139 -7.49 -13.78 -3.48
C LEU A 139 -7.15 -13.91 -2.00
N GLY A 140 -7.31 -15.13 -1.49
CA GLY A 140 -6.92 -15.56 -0.15
C GLY A 140 -7.95 -15.24 0.92
N ARG A 141 -7.58 -15.51 2.17
CA ARG A 141 -8.48 -15.35 3.32
C ARG A 141 -8.15 -14.07 4.08
N ARG A 142 -9.12 -13.16 4.20
CA ARG A 142 -9.01 -12.01 5.10
C ARG A 142 -9.16 -12.44 6.55
N VAL A 143 -8.32 -11.89 7.42
CA VAL A 143 -8.48 -11.92 8.88
C VAL A 143 -8.35 -10.50 9.43
N PRO A 144 -9.02 -10.18 10.56
CA PRO A 144 -8.83 -8.88 11.21
C PRO A 144 -7.37 -8.67 11.61
N PRO A 145 -6.80 -7.46 11.41
CA PRO A 145 -5.46 -7.17 11.88
C PRO A 145 -5.40 -7.17 13.40
N ARG A 146 -4.30 -7.71 13.95
CA ARG A 146 -4.04 -7.67 15.39
C ARG A 146 -3.70 -6.23 15.76
N VAL A 147 -4.58 -5.57 16.49
CA VAL A 147 -4.27 -4.28 17.13
C VAL A 147 -3.50 -4.61 18.42
N PRO A 148 -2.28 -4.08 18.62
CA PRO A 148 -1.61 -4.22 19.90
C PRO A 148 -2.54 -3.64 20.98
N ALA A 149 -2.76 -4.38 22.07
CA ALA A 149 -3.44 -3.81 23.22
C ALA A 149 -2.68 -2.55 23.64
N VAL A 150 -3.35 -1.39 23.64
CA VAL A 150 -2.79 -0.18 24.23
C VAL A 150 -2.66 -0.50 25.72
N GLN A 151 -1.42 -0.72 26.19
CA GLN A 151 -1.17 -0.69 27.63
C GLN A 151 -1.60 0.71 28.09
N PRO A 152 -2.46 0.83 29.12
CA PRO A 152 -2.76 2.13 29.70
C PRO A 152 -1.42 2.79 30.01
N ALA A 153 -1.22 4.02 29.52
CA ALA A 153 0.00 4.76 29.81
C ALA A 153 0.14 4.80 31.33
N GLN A 154 1.13 4.09 31.88
CA GLN A 154 1.53 4.31 33.26
C GLN A 154 1.97 5.77 33.30
N GLN A 155 1.23 6.55 34.08
CA GLN A 155 1.47 7.96 34.32
C GLN A 155 2.88 8.08 34.93
N LEU A 156 3.89 8.31 34.09
CA LEU A 156 5.23 8.61 34.54
C LEU A 156 5.20 10.03 35.13
N VAL A 157 4.97 10.09 36.44
CA VAL A 157 5.15 11.30 37.23
C VAL A 157 6.64 11.63 37.22
N TRP A 158 7.01 12.72 36.54
CA TRP A 158 8.34 13.29 36.66
C TRP A 158 8.48 13.90 38.06
N VAL A 159 9.12 13.17 38.98
CA VAL A 159 9.67 13.79 40.19
C VAL A 159 10.93 14.54 39.76
N ARG A 160 10.81 15.86 39.57
CA ARG A 160 11.99 16.73 39.50
C ARG A 160 12.76 16.57 40.81
N ARG A 161 13.98 16.05 40.74
CA ARG A 161 14.93 16.13 41.86
C ARG A 161 15.32 17.61 42.03
N GLY A 162 15.05 18.13 43.22
CA GLY A 162 15.72 19.29 43.77
C GLY A 162 15.31 20.63 43.20
N GLU A 163 14.19 21.16 43.67
CA GLU A 163 14.07 22.60 43.92
C GLU A 163 12.95 22.81 44.94
N ALA A 164 13.32 23.27 46.12
CA ALA A 164 12.39 23.70 47.15
C ALA A 164 11.80 25.03 46.70
N ILE A 165 10.49 25.05 46.47
CA ILE A 165 9.73 26.30 46.40
C ILE A 165 8.72 26.23 47.54
N ALA A 166 8.89 27.09 48.53
CA ALA A 166 7.96 27.27 49.62
C ALA A 166 6.59 27.66 49.07
N SER A 167 5.61 26.76 49.13
CA SER A 167 4.21 27.15 48.97
C SER A 167 3.71 27.63 50.33
N GLN A 168 3.61 28.95 50.48
CA GLN A 168 2.92 29.57 51.60
C GLN A 168 1.48 29.08 51.67
N LEU A 169 1.07 28.70 52.87
CA LEU A 169 -0.27 28.29 53.26
C LEU A 169 -1.24 29.46 53.01
N ALA A 170 -2.27 29.24 52.20
CA ALA A 170 -3.49 30.04 52.25
C ALA A 170 -4.53 29.24 53.04
N THR A 171 -4.86 29.75 54.23
CA THR A 171 -5.88 29.24 55.16
C THR A 171 -7.30 29.42 54.60
N PRO A 172 -8.28 28.64 55.10
CA PRO A 172 -9.64 28.64 54.60
C PRO A 172 -10.48 29.74 55.26
N SER A 173 -11.38 30.36 54.49
CA SER A 173 -12.50 31.14 55.04
C SER A 173 -13.82 30.52 54.56
N MET A 174 -14.46 29.80 55.48
CA MET A 174 -15.92 29.62 55.52
C MET A 174 -16.57 30.86 56.16
N VAL A 175 -17.89 31.00 55.96
CA VAL A 175 -18.92 31.91 56.55
C VAL A 175 -19.61 32.67 55.39
N THR A 176 -20.92 32.61 55.14
CA THR A 176 -22.09 31.99 55.78
C THR A 176 -23.13 31.71 54.70
#